data_AF-A0AAP6VHK7-F1
#
_entry.id   AF-A0AAP6VHK7-F1
#
_cell.length_a   1.000
_cell.length_b   1.000
_cell.length_c   1.000
_cell.angle_alpha   90.00
_cell.angle_beta   90.00
_cell.angle_gamma   90.00
#
_symmetry.space_group_name_H-M   'P 1'
#
loop_
_entity.id
_entity.type
_entity.pdbx_description
1 polymer ?
#
loop_
_entity_poly.entity_id
_entity_poly.type
_entity_poly.pdbx_seq_one_letter_code
_entity_poly.pdbx_strand_id
1 'polypeptide(L)'
;MKNMKIGIAEKKNAEIDALVNQVNSAQYRVNELTAVVTALTAKQAYFATLLSDADAKKDTALAHLNQVKSLVANVEELRRYSQQVQQQTEKSRSKVKDATDDIALLIEQLIFSADVIEKLSGFVNRQKAANNVIPNELVTVLNQATTDANSAVALTLTALQSSYATAASADEAGSVATLEFQQAVQLRQLLVGDDDSPQAGAPYGRVLEAIGKVEGALQALTQAQQDNQTLQASQYAQTAAYQTQFNLMSAPGETATADSSNAQSRQQLQVIQAHQSMEQARQAYQCSRDTLADITIQVDIYIAQLNQIIQSQQDNALFTLIQKGYQRTVESYQSALAAGNMANMQLDTAQAELASATVQLNSLTAGLGAAKAAAYAA
;
A
#
# COMPACT_ATOMS: atom_id res chain seq x y z
N MET A 1 -84.77 22.72 19.64
CA MET A 1 -83.39 23.15 20.00
C MET A 1 -82.63 22.15 20.89
N LYS A 2 -83.28 21.37 21.77
CA LYS A 2 -82.58 20.39 22.65
C LYS A 2 -82.00 19.18 21.87
N ASN A 3 -82.72 18.68 20.86
CA ASN A 3 -82.25 17.55 20.03
C ASN A 3 -81.14 17.93 19.01
N MET A 4 -81.03 19.20 18.60
CA MET A 4 -79.94 19.68 17.73
C MET A 4 -78.61 19.82 18.47
N LYS A 5 -78.64 20.19 19.76
CA LYS A 5 -77.44 20.29 20.60
C LYS A 5 -76.82 18.92 20.91
N ILE A 6 -77.64 17.88 21.04
CA ILE A 6 -77.20 16.50 21.29
C ILE A 6 -76.44 15.93 20.07
N GLY A 7 -76.95 16.13 18.85
CA GLY A 7 -76.27 15.67 17.63
C GLY A 7 -74.95 16.40 17.32
N ILE A 8 -74.81 17.68 17.73
CA ILE A 8 -73.55 18.44 17.58
C ILE A 8 -72.50 17.95 18.58
N ALA A 9 -72.89 17.65 19.82
CA ALA A 9 -71.99 17.11 20.83
C ALA A 9 -71.50 15.69 20.47
N GLU A 10 -72.38 14.83 19.99
CA GLU A 10 -72.01 13.48 19.51
C GLU A 10 -71.06 13.55 18.32
N LYS A 11 -71.28 14.47 17.37
CA LYS A 11 -70.39 14.67 16.23
C LYS A 11 -69.00 15.18 16.66
N LYS A 12 -68.94 16.14 17.59
CA LYS A 12 -67.67 16.64 18.14
C LYS A 12 -66.90 15.56 18.90
N ASN A 13 -67.59 14.73 19.67
CA ASN A 13 -66.96 13.60 20.36
C ASN A 13 -66.42 12.57 19.36
N ALA A 14 -67.17 12.25 18.30
CA ALA A 14 -66.68 11.37 17.24
C ALA A 14 -65.45 11.93 16.51
N GLU A 15 -65.39 13.25 16.28
CA GLU A 15 -64.21 13.92 15.71
C GLU A 15 -62.99 13.89 16.65
N ILE A 16 -63.21 14.05 17.96
CA ILE A 16 -62.16 13.90 18.98
C ILE A 16 -61.64 12.45 19.00
N ASP A 17 -62.53 11.45 19.00
CA ASP A 17 -62.15 10.04 19.02
C ASP A 17 -61.39 9.64 17.74
N ALA A 18 -61.78 10.18 16.59
CA ALA A 18 -61.05 10.00 15.33
C ALA A 18 -59.65 10.62 15.39
N LEU A 19 -59.50 11.83 15.94
CA LEU A 19 -58.20 12.48 16.13
C LEU A 19 -57.33 11.72 17.15
N VAL A 20 -57.90 11.19 18.24
CA VAL A 20 -57.18 10.34 19.20
C VAL A 20 -56.62 9.10 18.51
N ASN A 21 -57.41 8.43 17.67
CA ASN A 21 -56.93 7.28 16.91
C ASN A 21 -55.81 7.65 15.93
N GLN A 22 -55.94 8.79 15.24
CA GLN A 22 -54.88 9.29 14.34
C GLN A 22 -53.58 9.63 15.09
N VAL A 23 -53.67 10.28 16.27
CA VAL A 23 -52.52 10.56 17.12
C VAL A 23 -51.84 9.26 17.57
N ASN A 24 -52.62 8.27 18.01
CA ASN A 24 -52.08 6.97 18.42
C ASN A 24 -51.36 6.27 17.25
N SER A 25 -51.96 6.23 16.06
CA SER A 25 -51.32 5.68 14.86
C SER A 25 -50.03 6.42 14.47
N ALA A 26 -50.02 7.76 14.54
CA ALA A 26 -48.83 8.55 14.29
C ALA A 26 -47.73 8.28 15.34
N GLN A 27 -48.09 8.11 16.61
CA GLN A 27 -47.15 7.75 17.67
C GLN A 27 -46.53 6.37 17.44
N TYR A 28 -47.32 5.38 17.02
CA TYR A 28 -46.79 4.06 16.65
C TYR A 28 -45.78 4.15 15.50
N ARG A 29 -46.08 4.95 14.47
CA ARG A 29 -45.17 5.16 13.34
C ARG A 29 -43.86 5.83 13.77
N VAL A 30 -43.91 6.83 14.65
CA VAL A 30 -42.71 7.47 15.23
C VAL A 30 -41.88 6.46 16.02
N ASN A 31 -42.50 5.61 16.84
CA ASN A 31 -41.79 4.59 17.61
C ASN A 31 -41.10 3.56 16.70
N GLU A 32 -41.78 3.11 15.65
CA GLU A 32 -41.22 2.19 14.63
C GLU A 32 -39.99 2.81 13.94
N LEU A 33 -40.14 4.04 13.44
CA LEU A 33 -39.04 4.76 12.76
C LEU A 33 -37.86 5.06 13.70
N THR A 34 -38.13 5.33 14.98
CA THR A 34 -37.08 5.51 16.00
C THR A 34 -36.25 4.22 16.19
N ALA A 35 -36.92 3.07 16.21
CA ALA A 35 -36.24 1.77 16.30
C ALA A 35 -35.41 1.49 15.03
N VAL A 36 -35.94 1.81 13.85
CA VAL A 36 -35.22 1.70 12.57
C VAL A 36 -33.97 2.58 12.56
N VAL A 37 -34.08 3.85 12.96
CA VAL A 37 -32.94 4.77 13.06
C VAL A 37 -31.88 4.22 14.01
N THR A 38 -32.27 3.73 15.19
CA THR A 38 -31.32 3.16 16.16
C THR A 38 -30.59 1.94 15.59
N ALA A 39 -31.28 1.04 14.89
CA ALA A 39 -30.68 -0.12 14.24
C ALA A 39 -29.71 0.30 13.11
N LEU A 40 -30.08 1.30 12.31
CA LEU A 40 -29.23 1.82 11.24
C LEU A 40 -28.01 2.57 11.77
N THR A 41 -28.12 3.27 12.90
CA THR A 41 -26.98 3.87 13.60
C THR A 41 -25.99 2.81 14.07
N ALA A 42 -26.46 1.71 14.65
CA ALA A 42 -25.59 0.60 15.03
C ALA A 42 -24.92 -0.06 13.82
N LYS A 43 -25.66 -0.23 12.71
CA LYS A 43 -25.13 -0.75 11.44
C LYS A 43 -24.06 0.18 10.85
N GLN A 44 -24.28 1.49 10.91
CA GLN A 44 -23.33 2.51 10.45
C GLN A 44 -22.02 2.47 11.27
N ALA A 45 -22.12 2.36 12.60
CA ALA A 45 -20.94 2.19 13.46
C ALA A 45 -20.15 0.91 13.13
N TYR A 46 -20.84 -0.20 12.88
CA TYR A 46 -20.20 -1.47 12.49
C TYR A 46 -19.41 -1.35 11.18
N PHE A 47 -19.98 -0.73 10.14
CA PHE A 47 -19.27 -0.54 8.88
C PHE A 47 -18.13 0.48 8.99
N ALA A 48 -18.24 1.48 9.87
CA ALA A 48 -17.14 2.39 10.16
C ALA A 48 -15.93 1.64 10.77
N THR A 49 -16.16 0.68 11.67
CA THR A 49 -15.10 -0.19 12.19
C THR A 49 -14.49 -1.06 11.09
N LEU A 50 -15.31 -1.71 10.26
CA LEU A 50 -14.80 -2.52 9.14
C LEU A 50 -13.95 -1.71 8.15
N LEU A 51 -14.36 -0.47 7.87
CA LEU A 51 -13.60 0.44 7.00
C LEU A 51 -12.24 0.78 7.64
N SER A 52 -12.22 1.12 8.92
CA SER A 52 -10.98 1.40 9.66
C SER A 52 -10.03 0.20 9.66
N ASP A 53 -10.55 -1.01 9.90
CA ASP A 53 -9.76 -2.25 9.89
C ASP A 53 -9.21 -2.56 8.49
N ALA A 54 -10.02 -2.35 7.45
CA ALA A 54 -9.61 -2.58 6.07
C ALA A 54 -8.53 -1.57 5.63
N ASP A 55 -8.65 -0.32 6.06
CA ASP A 55 -7.66 0.74 5.79
C ASP A 55 -6.31 0.40 6.44
N ALA A 56 -6.30 0.01 7.72
CA ALA A 56 -5.08 -0.40 8.41
C ALA A 56 -4.42 -1.64 7.76
N LYS A 57 -5.20 -2.61 7.29
CA LYS A 57 -4.69 -3.79 6.57
C LYS A 57 -4.10 -3.41 5.20
N LYS A 58 -4.76 -2.51 4.47
CA LYS A 58 -4.27 -1.97 3.20
C LYS A 58 -2.92 -1.27 3.39
N ASP A 59 -2.79 -0.42 4.42
CA ASP A 59 -1.54 0.29 4.72
C ASP A 59 -0.41 -0.68 5.10
N THR A 60 -0.72 -1.69 5.91
CA THR A 60 0.25 -2.75 6.27
C THR A 60 0.70 -3.53 5.03
N ALA A 61 -0.24 -3.91 4.16
CA ALA A 61 0.08 -4.65 2.95
C ALA A 61 0.89 -3.81 1.95
N LEU A 62 0.63 -2.50 1.85
CA LEU A 62 1.43 -1.57 1.07
C LEU A 62 2.87 -1.47 1.61
N ALA A 63 3.03 -1.38 2.94
CA ALA A 63 4.34 -1.37 3.57
C ALA A 63 5.13 -2.64 3.24
N HIS A 64 4.52 -3.83 3.36
CA HIS A 64 5.15 -5.09 2.98
C HIS A 64 5.50 -5.16 1.49
N LEU A 65 4.62 -4.67 0.61
CA LEU A 65 4.89 -4.60 -0.82
C LEU A 65 6.14 -3.74 -1.12
N ASN A 66 6.24 -2.58 -0.47
CA ASN A 66 7.40 -1.69 -0.62
C ASN A 66 8.69 -2.31 -0.06
N GLN A 67 8.62 -3.04 1.05
CA GLN A 67 9.76 -3.80 1.58
C GLN A 67 10.24 -4.85 0.57
N VAL A 68 9.34 -5.59 -0.08
CA VAL A 68 9.73 -6.61 -1.05
C VAL A 68 10.25 -5.99 -2.35
N LYS A 69 9.71 -4.86 -2.80
CA LYS A 69 10.31 -4.09 -3.92
C LYS A 69 11.77 -3.75 -3.63
N SER A 70 12.06 -3.26 -2.42
CA SER A 70 13.43 -2.95 -1.99
C SER A 70 14.30 -4.20 -1.90
N LEU A 71 13.78 -5.29 -1.35
CA LEU A 71 14.48 -6.58 -1.28
C LEU A 71 14.86 -7.11 -2.67
N VAL A 72 13.93 -7.06 -3.62
CA VAL A 72 14.18 -7.47 -5.02
C VAL A 72 15.30 -6.63 -5.63
N ALA A 73 15.29 -5.32 -5.43
CA ALA A 73 16.35 -4.43 -5.92
C ALA A 73 17.72 -4.77 -5.31
N ASN A 74 17.77 -5.00 -4.00
CA ASN A 74 19.02 -5.36 -3.30
C ASN A 74 19.57 -6.71 -3.76
N VAL A 75 18.69 -7.70 -4.00
CA VAL A 75 19.10 -9.02 -4.52
C VAL A 75 19.58 -8.93 -5.96
N GLU A 76 18.98 -8.08 -6.79
CA GLU A 76 19.47 -7.82 -8.14
C GLU A 76 20.86 -7.16 -8.12
N GLU A 77 21.10 -6.23 -7.20
CA GLU A 77 22.42 -5.63 -7.00
C GLU A 77 23.44 -6.67 -6.53
N LEU A 78 23.10 -7.50 -5.54
CA LEU A 78 23.94 -8.60 -5.07
C LEU A 78 24.32 -9.53 -6.23
N ARG A 79 23.33 -9.98 -7.03
CA ARG A 79 23.57 -10.85 -8.18
C ARG A 79 24.58 -10.24 -9.16
N ARG A 80 24.47 -8.94 -9.44
CA ARG A 80 25.40 -8.23 -10.34
C ARG A 80 26.80 -8.14 -9.75
N TYR A 81 26.95 -7.85 -8.45
CA TYR A 81 28.26 -7.84 -7.81
C TYR A 81 28.88 -9.24 -7.74
N SER A 82 28.13 -10.27 -7.35
CA SER A 82 28.62 -11.64 -7.31
C SER A 82 29.08 -12.12 -8.70
N GLN A 83 28.38 -11.71 -9.77
CA GLN A 83 28.83 -11.98 -11.15
C GLN A 83 30.18 -11.32 -11.46
N GLN A 84 30.39 -10.06 -11.06
CA GLN A 84 31.65 -9.36 -11.25
C GLN A 84 32.78 -10.03 -10.46
N VAL A 85 32.52 -10.41 -9.20
CA VAL A 85 33.47 -11.12 -8.34
C VAL A 85 33.84 -12.46 -8.95
N GLN A 86 32.88 -13.23 -9.45
CA GLN A 86 33.14 -14.48 -10.16
C GLN A 86 34.08 -14.27 -11.35
N GLN A 87 33.75 -13.34 -12.26
CA GLN A 87 34.56 -13.06 -13.45
C GLN A 87 35.99 -12.62 -13.10
N GLN A 88 36.14 -11.74 -12.10
CA GLN A 88 37.45 -11.24 -11.68
C GLN A 88 38.28 -12.34 -10.97
N THR A 89 37.61 -13.24 -10.24
CA THR A 89 38.25 -14.36 -9.57
C THR A 89 38.70 -15.41 -10.57
N GLU A 90 37.90 -15.75 -11.57
CA GLU A 90 38.28 -16.65 -12.68
C GLU A 90 39.49 -16.09 -13.46
N LYS A 91 39.50 -14.79 -13.73
CA LYS A 91 40.64 -14.11 -14.36
C LYS A 91 41.90 -14.19 -13.49
N SER A 92 41.77 -13.94 -12.19
CA SER A 92 42.89 -14.03 -11.24
C SER A 92 43.43 -15.46 -11.14
N ARG A 93 42.54 -16.45 -11.08
CA ARG A 93 42.87 -17.88 -11.06
C ARG A 93 43.68 -18.28 -12.30
N SER A 94 43.25 -17.86 -13.49
CA SER A 94 44.02 -18.08 -14.72
C SER A 94 45.41 -17.46 -14.63
N LYS A 95 45.54 -16.23 -14.12
CA LYS A 95 46.84 -15.55 -14.04
C LYS A 95 47.79 -16.14 -13.00
N VAL A 96 47.27 -16.65 -11.88
CA VAL A 96 48.06 -17.37 -10.88
C VAL A 96 48.58 -18.69 -11.46
N LYS A 97 47.75 -19.38 -12.27
CA LYS A 97 48.17 -20.58 -12.98
C LYS A 97 49.28 -20.28 -13.99
N ASP A 98 49.11 -19.27 -14.85
CA ASP A 98 50.13 -18.82 -15.80
C ASP A 98 51.47 -18.56 -15.08
N ALA A 99 51.45 -17.81 -13.96
CA ALA A 99 52.65 -17.50 -13.19
C ALA A 99 53.29 -18.72 -12.52
N THR A 100 52.49 -19.70 -12.09
CA THR A 100 52.98 -20.95 -11.51
C THR A 100 53.69 -21.79 -12.58
N ASP A 101 53.13 -21.86 -13.78
CA ASP A 101 53.73 -22.56 -14.93
C ASP A 101 55.05 -21.88 -15.35
N ASP A 102 55.10 -20.55 -15.37
CA ASP A 102 56.33 -19.79 -15.66
C ASP A 102 57.45 -20.05 -14.63
N ILE A 103 57.12 -20.11 -13.34
CA ILE A 103 58.10 -20.40 -12.28
C ILE A 103 58.59 -21.85 -12.36
N ALA A 104 57.72 -22.80 -12.69
CA ALA A 104 58.10 -24.20 -12.91
C ALA A 104 59.12 -24.30 -14.06
N LEU A 105 58.87 -23.63 -15.18
CA LEU A 105 59.79 -23.59 -16.31
C LEU A 105 61.14 -22.94 -15.94
N LEU A 106 61.11 -21.85 -15.18
CA LEU A 106 62.32 -21.17 -14.72
C LEU A 106 63.20 -22.09 -13.86
N ILE A 107 62.59 -22.91 -12.99
CA ILE A 107 63.33 -23.88 -12.16
C ILE A 107 64.01 -24.93 -13.01
N GLU A 108 63.31 -25.48 -14.01
CA GLU A 108 63.92 -26.47 -14.92
C GLU A 108 65.16 -25.91 -15.61
N GLN A 109 65.07 -24.65 -16.09
CA GLN A 109 66.20 -23.96 -16.71
C GLN A 109 67.33 -23.64 -15.74
N LEU A 110 67.01 -23.25 -14.49
CA LEU A 110 68.01 -22.98 -13.45
C LEU A 110 68.73 -24.25 -12.98
N ILE A 111 68.02 -25.37 -12.81
CA ILE A 111 68.61 -26.66 -12.45
C ILE A 111 69.60 -27.09 -13.53
N PHE A 112 69.22 -26.99 -14.81
CA PHE A 112 70.14 -27.28 -15.92
C PHE A 112 71.38 -26.39 -15.90
N SER A 113 71.19 -25.08 -15.68
CA SER A 113 72.29 -24.11 -15.63
C SER A 113 73.23 -24.37 -14.45
N ALA A 114 72.70 -24.69 -13.27
CA ALA A 114 73.47 -25.04 -12.09
C ALA A 114 74.32 -26.31 -12.30
N ASP A 115 73.74 -27.35 -12.91
CA ASP A 115 74.45 -28.59 -13.26
C ASP A 115 75.61 -28.34 -14.24
N VAL A 116 75.42 -27.47 -15.24
CA VAL A 116 76.50 -27.08 -16.16
C VAL A 116 77.62 -26.34 -15.42
N ILE A 117 77.29 -25.39 -14.53
CA ILE A 117 78.29 -24.64 -13.73
C ILE A 117 79.06 -25.59 -12.81
N GLU A 118 78.37 -26.51 -12.15
CA GLU A 118 78.99 -27.49 -11.24
C GLU A 118 79.95 -28.42 -12.00
N LYS A 119 79.53 -28.94 -13.16
CA LYS A 119 80.38 -29.76 -14.05
C LYS A 119 81.60 -28.99 -14.54
N LEU A 120 81.44 -27.73 -14.92
CA LEU A 120 82.54 -26.86 -15.36
C LEU A 120 83.52 -26.60 -14.21
N SER A 121 83.02 -26.24 -13.04
CA SER A 121 83.82 -26.04 -11.83
C SER A 121 84.61 -27.29 -11.47
N GLY A 122 83.96 -28.46 -11.46
CA GLY A 122 84.60 -29.75 -11.21
C GLY A 122 85.64 -30.15 -12.26
N PHE A 123 85.45 -29.78 -13.53
CA PHE A 123 86.46 -29.96 -14.58
C PHE A 123 87.68 -29.06 -14.35
N VAL A 124 87.48 -27.76 -14.12
CA VAL A 124 88.58 -26.80 -13.89
C VAL A 124 89.38 -27.15 -12.64
N ASN A 125 88.70 -27.54 -11.56
CA ASN A 125 89.35 -27.98 -10.32
C ASN A 125 90.23 -29.22 -10.53
N ARG A 126 89.75 -30.22 -11.26
CA ARG A 126 90.54 -31.40 -11.63
C ARG A 126 91.73 -31.03 -12.51
N GLN A 127 91.54 -30.13 -13.47
CA GLN A 127 92.59 -29.74 -14.39
C GLN A 127 93.71 -28.94 -13.70
N LYS A 128 93.35 -28.10 -12.72
CA LYS A 128 94.31 -27.40 -11.87
C LYS A 128 95.13 -28.36 -11.00
N ALA A 129 94.49 -29.39 -10.45
CA ALA A 129 95.18 -30.42 -9.67
C ALA A 129 96.18 -31.23 -10.52
N ALA A 130 95.87 -31.42 -11.81
CA ALA A 130 96.73 -32.13 -12.76
C ALA A 130 97.86 -31.26 -13.35
N ASN A 131 97.64 -29.95 -13.50
CA ASN A 131 98.61 -29.03 -14.12
C ASN A 131 98.46 -27.61 -13.56
N ASN A 132 99.51 -27.08 -12.92
CA ASN A 132 99.47 -25.87 -12.08
C ASN A 132 99.32 -24.53 -12.84
N VAL A 133 98.93 -24.55 -14.12
CA VAL A 133 98.85 -23.38 -15.00
C VAL A 133 97.51 -22.63 -14.85
N ILE A 134 96.50 -23.23 -14.22
CA ILE A 134 95.19 -22.61 -14.02
C ILE A 134 95.23 -21.57 -12.87
N PRO A 135 94.80 -20.31 -13.10
CA PRO A 135 94.77 -19.27 -12.07
C PRO A 135 93.88 -19.64 -10.87
N ASN A 136 94.33 -19.26 -9.66
CA ASN A 136 93.55 -19.43 -8.43
C ASN A 136 92.23 -18.65 -8.48
N GLU A 137 92.24 -17.48 -9.10
CA GLU A 137 91.07 -16.60 -9.19
C GLU A 137 89.94 -17.21 -10.03
N LEU A 138 90.26 -17.91 -11.12
CA LEU A 138 89.25 -18.64 -11.92
C LEU A 138 88.55 -19.73 -11.10
N VAL A 139 89.31 -20.47 -10.28
CA VAL A 139 88.74 -21.47 -9.37
C VAL A 139 87.83 -20.82 -8.32
N THR A 140 88.27 -19.71 -7.73
CA THR A 140 87.45 -18.98 -6.76
C THR A 140 86.13 -18.51 -7.37
N VAL A 141 86.17 -17.91 -8.55
CA VAL A 141 84.96 -17.42 -9.26
C VAL A 141 84.01 -18.57 -9.60
N LEU A 142 84.50 -19.71 -10.09
CA LEU A 142 83.66 -20.86 -10.43
C LEU A 142 83.04 -21.53 -9.20
N ASN A 143 83.77 -21.61 -8.09
CA ASN A 143 83.23 -22.11 -6.83
C ASN A 143 82.14 -21.16 -6.27
N GLN A 144 82.35 -19.85 -6.38
CA GLN A 144 81.32 -18.86 -6.00
C GLN A 144 80.09 -18.98 -6.90
N ALA A 145 80.27 -19.06 -8.22
CA ALA A 145 79.18 -19.24 -9.17
C ALA A 145 78.38 -20.53 -8.91
N THR A 146 79.04 -21.61 -8.49
CA THR A 146 78.37 -22.86 -8.08
C THR A 146 77.51 -22.63 -6.83
N THR A 147 78.03 -21.89 -5.86
CA THR A 147 77.28 -21.54 -4.63
C THR A 147 76.07 -20.68 -4.95
N ASP A 148 76.25 -19.63 -5.76
CA ASP A 148 75.20 -18.70 -6.15
C ASP A 148 74.11 -19.41 -6.98
N ALA A 149 74.49 -20.31 -7.90
CA ALA A 149 73.55 -21.09 -8.70
C ALA A 149 72.70 -22.02 -7.82
N ASN A 150 73.30 -22.70 -6.85
CA ASN A 150 72.58 -23.55 -5.90
C ASN A 150 71.64 -22.74 -4.99
N SER A 151 72.06 -21.56 -4.54
CA SER A 151 71.20 -20.64 -3.81
C SER A 151 70.02 -20.14 -4.65
N ALA A 152 70.24 -19.84 -5.94
CA ALA A 152 69.18 -19.44 -6.85
C ALA A 152 68.13 -20.56 -7.03
N VAL A 153 68.58 -21.80 -7.29
CA VAL A 153 67.67 -22.96 -7.38
C VAL A 153 66.83 -23.12 -6.10
N ALA A 154 67.46 -23.02 -4.93
CA ALA A 154 66.75 -23.15 -3.65
C ALA A 154 65.70 -22.04 -3.43
N LEU A 155 66.02 -20.80 -3.76
CA LEU A 155 65.08 -19.67 -3.70
C LEU A 155 63.91 -19.85 -4.67
N THR A 156 64.18 -20.29 -5.90
CA THR A 156 63.11 -20.49 -6.89
C THR A 156 62.22 -21.67 -6.51
N LEU A 157 62.75 -22.77 -5.98
CA LEU A 157 61.94 -23.87 -5.41
C LEU A 157 60.99 -23.39 -4.31
N THR A 158 61.47 -22.48 -3.45
CA THR A 158 60.63 -21.86 -2.42
C THR A 158 59.52 -21.01 -3.06
N ALA A 159 59.84 -20.22 -4.09
CA ALA A 159 58.86 -19.44 -4.83
C ALA A 159 57.82 -20.32 -5.54
N LEU A 160 58.21 -21.48 -6.08
CA LEU A 160 57.27 -22.44 -6.68
C LEU A 160 56.32 -23.02 -5.63
N GLN A 161 56.84 -23.39 -4.45
CA GLN A 161 56.00 -23.87 -3.36
C GLN A 161 54.96 -22.81 -2.94
N SER A 162 55.37 -21.54 -2.83
CA SER A 162 54.45 -20.42 -2.56
C SER A 162 53.44 -20.20 -3.69
N SER A 163 53.85 -20.41 -4.94
CA SER A 163 52.96 -20.28 -6.11
C SER A 163 51.88 -21.35 -6.13
N TYR A 164 52.23 -22.61 -5.84
CA TYR A 164 51.24 -23.69 -5.68
C TYR A 164 50.27 -23.44 -4.53
N ALA A 165 50.76 -22.92 -3.39
CA ALA A 165 49.88 -22.53 -2.28
C ALA A 165 48.89 -21.44 -2.71
N THR A 166 49.36 -20.44 -3.47
CA THR A 166 48.52 -19.35 -4.01
C THR A 166 47.52 -19.87 -5.03
N ALA A 167 47.92 -20.80 -5.90
CA ALA A 167 47.04 -21.44 -6.88
C ALA A 167 45.91 -22.22 -6.20
N ALA A 168 46.22 -22.98 -5.14
CA ALA A 168 45.21 -23.68 -4.35
C ALA A 168 44.19 -22.71 -3.72
N SER A 169 44.65 -21.59 -3.14
CA SER A 169 43.76 -20.57 -2.59
C SER A 169 42.91 -19.89 -3.67
N ALA A 170 43.46 -19.65 -4.86
CA ALA A 170 42.72 -19.08 -5.98
C ALA A 170 41.63 -20.04 -6.51
N ASP A 171 41.90 -21.35 -6.52
CA ASP A 171 40.94 -22.39 -6.89
C ASP A 171 39.76 -22.46 -5.90
N GLU A 172 40.04 -22.37 -4.60
CA GLU A 172 39.02 -22.32 -3.55
C GLU A 172 38.18 -21.05 -3.68
N ALA A 173 38.82 -19.88 -3.83
CA ALA A 173 38.12 -18.61 -4.03
C ALA A 173 37.22 -18.62 -5.26
N GLY A 174 37.67 -19.23 -6.37
CA GLY A 174 36.85 -19.39 -7.58
C GLY A 174 35.61 -20.26 -7.37
N SER A 175 35.74 -21.32 -6.57
CA SER A 175 34.62 -22.21 -6.21
C SER A 175 33.60 -21.48 -5.35
N VAL A 176 34.06 -20.71 -4.36
CA VAL A 176 33.20 -19.89 -3.48
C VAL A 176 32.48 -18.80 -4.28
N ALA A 177 33.19 -18.07 -5.15
CA ALA A 177 32.59 -17.02 -5.97
C ALA A 177 31.52 -17.58 -6.94
N THR A 178 31.75 -18.77 -7.50
CA THR A 178 30.76 -19.46 -8.33
C THR A 178 29.51 -19.82 -7.54
N LEU A 179 29.69 -20.38 -6.33
CA LEU A 179 28.57 -20.74 -5.46
C LEU A 179 27.77 -19.51 -5.03
N GLU A 180 28.45 -18.43 -4.64
CA GLU A 180 27.81 -17.16 -4.26
C GLU A 180 26.94 -16.62 -5.40
N PHE A 181 27.47 -16.59 -6.63
CA PHE A 181 26.70 -16.17 -7.79
C PHE A 181 25.47 -17.07 -8.04
N GLN A 182 25.63 -18.39 -7.98
CA GLN A 182 24.52 -19.33 -8.13
C GLN A 182 23.43 -19.11 -7.07
N GLN A 183 23.81 -18.91 -5.81
CA GLN A 183 22.89 -18.65 -4.72
C GLN A 183 22.16 -17.31 -4.90
N ALA A 184 22.86 -16.27 -5.37
CA ALA A 184 22.24 -14.98 -5.68
C ALA A 184 21.21 -15.10 -6.82
N VAL A 185 21.50 -15.91 -7.85
CA VAL A 185 20.55 -16.22 -8.94
C VAL A 185 19.32 -16.96 -8.41
N GLN A 186 19.52 -18.01 -7.60
CA GLN A 186 18.41 -18.78 -7.02
C GLN A 186 17.53 -17.93 -6.09
N LEU A 187 18.15 -17.07 -5.27
CA LEU A 187 17.41 -16.14 -4.40
C LEU A 187 16.56 -15.18 -5.23
N ARG A 188 17.10 -14.65 -6.33
CA ARG A 188 16.32 -13.82 -7.26
C ARG A 188 15.13 -14.60 -7.84
N GLN A 189 15.37 -15.82 -8.34
CA GLN A 189 14.30 -16.66 -8.89
C GLN A 189 13.18 -16.93 -7.87
N LEU A 190 13.52 -17.17 -6.60
CA LEU A 190 12.53 -17.34 -5.54
C LEU A 190 11.68 -16.06 -5.32
N LEU A 191 12.31 -14.89 -5.44
CA LEU A 191 11.65 -13.61 -5.20
C LEU A 191 10.75 -13.17 -6.36
N VAL A 192 11.21 -13.31 -7.60
CA VAL A 192 10.54 -12.74 -8.78
C VAL A 192 10.05 -13.78 -9.81
N GLY A 193 10.41 -15.05 -9.67
CA GLY A 193 10.10 -16.10 -10.64
C GLY A 193 11.23 -16.33 -11.67
N ASP A 194 11.03 -17.29 -12.58
CA ASP A 194 12.02 -17.66 -13.60
C ASP A 194 12.02 -16.67 -14.79
N ASP A 195 13.22 -16.29 -15.25
CA ASP A 195 13.43 -15.42 -16.42
C ASP A 195 13.21 -16.14 -17.78
N ASP A 196 13.02 -17.46 -17.81
CA ASP A 196 12.95 -18.25 -19.05
C ASP A 196 11.61 -18.19 -19.80
N SER A 197 10.66 -17.38 -19.33
CA SER A 197 9.52 -16.98 -20.16
C SER A 197 9.87 -15.69 -20.92
N PRO A 198 9.72 -15.62 -22.26
CA PRO A 198 10.05 -14.45 -23.10
C PRO A 198 9.28 -13.16 -22.77
N GLN A 199 8.58 -13.10 -21.65
CA GLN A 199 7.78 -11.98 -21.20
C GLN A 199 8.25 -11.36 -19.90
N ALA A 200 9.32 -11.84 -19.23
CA ALA A 200 9.67 -11.50 -17.83
C ALA A 200 10.31 -10.11 -17.57
N GLY A 201 10.88 -9.43 -18.59
CA GLY A 201 11.37 -8.04 -18.45
C GLY A 201 10.30 -6.94 -18.67
N ALA A 202 9.29 -7.22 -19.49
CA ALA A 202 8.13 -6.36 -19.74
C ALA A 202 6.95 -6.39 -18.73
N PRO A 203 6.81 -7.31 -17.75
CA PRO A 203 5.69 -7.35 -16.83
C PRO A 203 5.97 -6.54 -15.57
N TYR A 204 7.20 -6.52 -15.03
CA TYR A 204 7.59 -5.71 -13.88
C TYR A 204 7.36 -4.21 -14.13
N GLY A 205 7.70 -3.70 -15.32
CA GLY A 205 7.42 -2.32 -15.72
C GLY A 205 5.92 -2.02 -15.86
N ARG A 206 5.15 -2.92 -16.48
CA ARG A 206 3.69 -2.78 -16.62
C ARG A 206 2.96 -2.87 -15.28
N VAL A 207 3.46 -3.71 -14.38
CA VAL A 207 2.97 -3.85 -13.00
C VAL A 207 3.29 -2.59 -12.20
N LEU A 208 4.51 -2.06 -12.26
CA LEU A 208 4.87 -0.81 -11.59
C LEU A 208 4.03 0.37 -12.07
N GLU A 209 3.78 0.49 -13.37
CA GLU A 209 2.94 1.54 -13.93
C GLU A 209 1.47 1.40 -13.50
N ALA A 210 0.94 0.17 -13.49
CA ALA A 210 -0.41 -0.11 -13.02
C ALA A 210 -0.56 0.16 -11.50
N ILE A 211 0.46 -0.17 -10.70
CA ILE A 211 0.51 0.16 -9.28
C ILE A 211 0.49 1.69 -9.08
N GLY A 212 1.30 2.44 -9.84
CA GLY A 212 1.29 3.90 -9.74
C GLY A 212 -0.07 4.53 -10.05
N LYS A 213 -0.83 3.94 -10.99
CA LYS A 213 -2.22 4.36 -11.28
C LYS A 213 -3.18 4.05 -10.14
N VAL A 214 -3.05 2.90 -9.49
CA VAL A 214 -3.84 2.54 -8.29
C VAL A 214 -3.49 3.45 -7.11
N GLU A 215 -2.21 3.71 -6.85
CA GLU A 215 -1.74 4.59 -5.77
C GLU A 215 -2.26 6.02 -5.95
N GLY A 216 -2.19 6.58 -7.17
CA GLY A 216 -2.72 7.89 -7.49
C GLY A 216 -4.25 7.98 -7.34
N ALA A 217 -4.97 6.94 -7.78
CA ALA A 217 -6.42 6.88 -7.63
C ALA A 217 -6.86 6.74 -6.16
N LEU A 218 -6.09 6.01 -5.35
CA LEU A 218 -6.33 5.91 -3.90
C LEU A 218 -6.09 7.25 -3.18
N GLN A 219 -5.06 8.01 -3.54
CA GLN A 219 -4.87 9.37 -3.00
C GLN A 219 -6.05 10.29 -3.34
N ALA A 220 -6.52 10.25 -4.60
CA ALA A 220 -7.69 11.01 -5.02
C ALA A 220 -8.96 10.61 -4.24
N LEU A 221 -9.13 9.32 -3.97
CA LEU A 221 -10.24 8.82 -3.15
C LEU A 221 -10.17 9.33 -1.71
N THR A 222 -8.99 9.32 -1.08
CA THR A 222 -8.81 9.85 0.27
C THR A 222 -9.14 11.34 0.35
N GLN A 223 -8.72 12.14 -0.64
CA GLN A 223 -9.06 13.56 -0.67
C GLN A 223 -10.56 13.77 -0.86
N ALA A 224 -11.18 13.06 -1.80
CA ALA A 224 -12.62 13.16 -2.06
C ALA A 224 -13.45 12.72 -0.83
N GLN A 225 -12.95 11.80 0.00
CA GLN A 225 -13.58 11.41 1.26
C GLN A 225 -13.56 12.53 2.31
N GLN A 226 -12.43 13.24 2.47
CA GLN A 226 -12.34 14.38 3.38
C GLN A 226 -13.29 15.51 2.95
N ASP A 227 -13.36 15.77 1.65
CA ASP A 227 -14.27 16.77 1.09
C ASP A 227 -15.73 16.37 1.31
N ASN A 228 -16.07 15.09 1.13
CA ASN A 228 -17.41 14.56 1.35
C ASN A 228 -17.85 14.68 2.82
N GLN A 229 -16.96 14.38 3.79
CA GLN A 229 -17.25 14.56 5.21
C GLN A 229 -17.52 16.03 5.57
N THR A 230 -16.74 16.95 4.99
CA THR A 230 -16.91 18.39 5.21
C THR A 230 -18.26 18.88 4.66
N LEU A 231 -18.63 18.42 3.47
CA LEU A 231 -19.92 18.74 2.85
C LEU A 231 -21.11 18.12 3.60
N GLN A 232 -20.95 16.92 4.14
CA GLN A 232 -21.95 16.28 4.99
C GLN A 232 -22.20 17.10 6.26
N ALA A 233 -21.14 17.52 6.95
CA ALA A 233 -21.24 18.38 8.13
C ALA A 233 -21.94 19.72 7.79
N SER A 234 -21.65 20.28 6.63
CA SER A 234 -22.31 21.51 6.13
C SER A 234 -23.81 21.30 5.88
N GLN A 235 -24.19 20.18 5.27
CA GLN A 235 -25.60 19.82 5.03
C GLN A 235 -26.38 19.70 6.34
N TYR A 236 -25.82 19.03 7.36
CA TYR A 236 -26.45 18.92 8.67
C TYR A 236 -26.65 20.28 9.34
N ALA A 237 -25.62 21.14 9.30
CA ALA A 237 -25.71 22.48 9.87
C ALA A 237 -26.81 23.33 9.20
N GLN A 238 -26.92 23.26 7.87
CA GLN A 238 -27.92 24.02 7.12
C GLN A 238 -29.35 23.49 7.33
N THR A 239 -29.51 22.17 7.47
CA THR A 239 -30.80 21.55 7.78
C THR A 239 -31.28 21.97 9.17
N ALA A 240 -30.39 21.96 10.17
CA ALA A 240 -30.70 22.42 11.52
C ALA A 240 -31.05 23.94 11.56
N ALA A 241 -30.37 24.75 10.75
CA ALA A 241 -30.66 26.18 10.62
C ALA A 241 -32.04 26.44 10.01
N TYR A 242 -32.40 25.73 8.93
CA TYR A 242 -33.75 25.77 8.35
C TYR A 242 -34.82 25.41 9.38
N GLN A 243 -34.60 24.33 10.13
CA GLN A 243 -35.56 23.84 11.11
C GLN A 243 -35.77 24.84 12.27
N THR A 244 -34.70 25.50 12.70
CA THR A 244 -34.77 26.57 13.69
C THR A 244 -35.62 27.74 13.19
N GLN A 245 -35.42 28.18 11.95
CA GLN A 245 -36.20 29.29 11.40
C GLN A 245 -37.66 28.92 11.11
N PHE A 246 -37.92 27.71 10.66
CA PHE A 246 -39.29 27.21 10.45
C PHE A 246 -40.09 27.16 11.76
N ASN A 247 -39.47 26.70 12.84
CA ASN A 247 -40.08 26.67 14.17
C ASN A 247 -40.42 28.07 14.70
N LEU A 248 -39.56 29.06 14.43
CA LEU A 248 -39.81 30.46 14.78
C LEU A 248 -41.01 31.08 14.03
N MET A 249 -41.33 30.57 12.83
CA MET A 249 -42.54 30.97 12.07
C MET A 249 -43.82 30.30 12.59
N SER A 250 -43.67 29.10 13.18
CA SER A 250 -44.79 28.24 13.62
C SER A 250 -45.27 28.53 15.04
N ALA A 251 -44.54 29.36 15.79
CA ALA A 251 -44.88 29.72 17.17
C ALA A 251 -46.13 30.63 17.22
N PRO A 252 -47.08 30.41 18.14
CA PRO A 252 -48.29 31.22 18.23
C PRO A 252 -47.93 32.66 18.60
N GLY A 253 -48.23 33.59 17.70
CA GLY A 253 -48.02 35.02 17.92
C GLY A 253 -49.01 35.57 18.95
N GLU A 254 -48.49 36.13 20.04
CA GLU A 254 -49.27 37.01 20.92
C GLU A 254 -49.55 38.33 20.19
N THR A 255 -50.85 38.67 20.11
CA THR A 255 -51.46 39.96 19.73
C THR A 255 -50.99 40.66 18.44
N ALA A 256 -51.79 40.50 17.37
CA ALA A 256 -51.59 41.16 16.08
C ALA A 256 -51.80 42.69 16.13
N THR A 257 -50.73 43.45 15.87
CA THR A 257 -50.75 44.90 15.52
C THR A 257 -50.16 45.11 14.12
N ALA A 258 -50.38 46.26 13.46
CA ALA A 258 -49.97 46.47 12.06
C ALA A 258 -48.45 46.26 11.77
N ASP A 259 -47.58 46.40 12.78
CA ASP A 259 -46.14 46.07 12.72
C ASP A 259 -45.85 44.57 12.52
N SER A 260 -46.79 43.69 12.87
CA SER A 260 -46.65 42.23 12.75
C SER A 260 -46.66 41.74 11.30
N SER A 261 -47.22 42.49 10.35
CA SER A 261 -47.26 42.13 8.92
C SER A 261 -45.89 42.21 8.24
N ASN A 262 -45.10 43.26 8.56
CA ASN A 262 -43.72 43.41 8.09
C ASN A 262 -42.78 42.40 8.78
N ALA A 263 -43.02 42.08 10.06
CA ALA A 263 -42.25 41.08 10.80
C ALA A 263 -42.50 39.65 10.27
N GLN A 264 -43.75 39.28 10.01
CA GLN A 264 -44.11 38.00 9.38
C GLN A 264 -43.51 37.87 7.99
N SER A 265 -43.60 38.91 7.15
CA SER A 265 -43.03 38.89 5.80
C SER A 265 -41.50 38.69 5.83
N ARG A 266 -40.81 39.31 6.80
CA ARG A 266 -39.36 39.11 7.01
C ARG A 266 -39.01 37.71 7.50
N GLN A 267 -39.79 37.13 8.42
CA GLN A 267 -39.61 35.74 8.87
C GLN A 267 -39.87 34.73 7.74
N GLN A 268 -40.86 34.99 6.89
CA GLN A 268 -41.15 34.17 5.71
C GLN A 268 -39.98 34.18 4.72
N LEU A 269 -39.41 35.36 4.46
CA LEU A 269 -38.21 35.53 3.63
C LEU A 269 -36.99 34.80 4.19
N GLN A 270 -36.79 34.83 5.52
CA GLN A 270 -35.71 34.10 6.18
C GLN A 270 -35.85 32.59 5.99
N VAL A 271 -37.05 32.03 6.21
CA VAL A 271 -37.29 30.59 6.01
C VAL A 271 -37.11 30.17 4.56
N ILE A 272 -37.51 31.01 3.59
CA ILE A 272 -37.24 30.76 2.16
C ILE A 272 -35.74 30.71 1.88
N GLN A 273 -34.96 31.64 2.46
CA GLN A 273 -33.49 31.65 2.31
C GLN A 273 -32.83 30.42 2.97
N ALA A 274 -33.27 30.04 4.17
CA ALA A 274 -32.74 28.86 4.85
C ALA A 274 -33.12 27.56 4.12
N HIS A 275 -34.29 27.51 3.49
CA HIS A 275 -34.67 26.39 2.62
C HIS A 275 -33.77 26.33 1.37
N GLN A 276 -33.47 27.47 0.75
CA GLN A 276 -32.56 27.53 -0.40
C GLN A 276 -31.14 27.10 -0.03
N SER A 277 -30.60 27.53 1.12
CA SER A 277 -29.27 27.12 1.56
C SER A 277 -29.21 25.63 1.93
N MET A 278 -30.27 25.10 2.53
CA MET A 278 -30.42 23.66 2.77
C MET A 278 -30.39 22.86 1.46
N GLU A 279 -31.17 23.26 0.45
CA GLU A 279 -31.19 22.56 -0.85
C GLU A 279 -29.86 22.67 -1.60
N GLN A 280 -29.18 23.81 -1.53
CA GLN A 280 -27.83 23.97 -2.12
C GLN A 280 -26.80 23.07 -1.44
N ALA A 281 -26.79 23.00 -0.11
CA ALA A 281 -25.89 22.11 0.62
C ALA A 281 -26.19 20.64 0.31
N ARG A 282 -27.48 20.30 0.16
CA ARG A 282 -27.93 18.96 -0.25
C ARG A 282 -27.47 18.61 -1.66
N GLN A 283 -27.58 19.52 -2.63
CA GLN A 283 -27.08 19.31 -3.99
C GLN A 283 -25.55 19.18 -4.05
N ALA A 284 -24.82 20.02 -3.31
CA ALA A 284 -23.36 19.95 -3.25
C ALA A 284 -22.89 18.61 -2.66
N TYR A 285 -23.55 18.14 -1.60
CA TYR A 285 -23.31 16.82 -1.02
C TYR A 285 -23.62 15.69 -2.01
N GLN A 286 -24.73 15.78 -2.75
CA GLN A 286 -25.07 14.81 -3.80
C GLN A 286 -24.01 14.77 -4.91
N CYS A 287 -23.56 15.91 -5.42
CA CYS A 287 -22.51 15.97 -6.45
C CYS A 287 -21.18 15.38 -5.96
N SER A 288 -20.80 15.67 -4.72
CA SER A 288 -19.60 15.10 -4.11
C SER A 288 -19.72 13.59 -3.93
N ARG A 289 -20.90 13.09 -3.56
CA ARG A 289 -21.18 11.66 -3.46
C ARG A 289 -21.08 10.95 -4.81
N ASP A 290 -21.59 11.56 -5.87
CA ASP A 290 -21.51 11.01 -7.22
C ASP A 290 -20.05 11.01 -7.73
N THR A 291 -19.28 12.04 -7.42
CA THR A 291 -17.83 12.09 -7.68
C THR A 291 -17.09 10.96 -6.94
N LEU A 292 -17.47 10.69 -5.68
CA LEU A 292 -16.90 9.60 -4.89
C LEU A 292 -17.20 8.22 -5.53
N ALA A 293 -18.41 8.06 -6.08
CA ALA A 293 -18.81 6.86 -6.81
C ALA A 293 -17.98 6.67 -8.09
N ASP A 294 -17.79 7.73 -8.88
CA ASP A 294 -16.96 7.70 -10.10
C ASP A 294 -15.50 7.35 -9.81
N ILE A 295 -14.90 7.96 -8.77
CA ILE A 295 -13.54 7.62 -8.35
C ILE A 295 -13.46 6.16 -7.89
N THR A 296 -14.48 5.68 -7.16
CA THR A 296 -14.53 4.27 -6.72
C THR A 296 -14.56 3.32 -7.92
N ILE A 297 -15.39 3.61 -8.93
CA ILE A 297 -15.46 2.84 -10.19
C ILE A 297 -14.11 2.88 -10.92
N GLN A 298 -13.43 4.02 -10.94
CA GLN A 298 -12.14 4.16 -11.59
C GLN A 298 -11.06 3.33 -10.89
N VAL A 299 -11.06 3.30 -9.55
CA VAL A 299 -10.19 2.41 -8.77
C VAL A 299 -10.53 0.94 -9.07
N ASP A 300 -11.81 0.56 -9.14
CA ASP A 300 -12.23 -0.80 -9.51
C ASP A 300 -11.73 -1.22 -10.90
N ILE A 301 -11.75 -0.31 -11.87
CA ILE A 301 -11.22 -0.54 -13.22
C ILE A 301 -9.70 -0.78 -13.18
N TYR A 302 -8.94 0.06 -12.46
CA TYR A 302 -7.49 -0.13 -12.35
C TYR A 302 -7.12 -1.41 -11.60
N ILE A 303 -7.91 -1.78 -10.60
CA ILE A 303 -7.79 -3.05 -9.88
C ILE A 303 -8.09 -4.24 -10.78
N ALA A 304 -9.16 -4.18 -11.57
CA ALA A 304 -9.50 -5.24 -12.51
C ALA A 304 -8.39 -5.42 -13.57
N GLN A 305 -7.82 -4.33 -14.07
CA GLN A 305 -6.68 -4.35 -14.98
C GLN A 305 -5.44 -4.97 -14.32
N LEU A 306 -5.14 -4.61 -13.07
CA LEU A 306 -4.05 -5.20 -12.30
C LEU A 306 -4.28 -6.70 -12.07
N ASN A 307 -5.51 -7.08 -11.70
CA ASN A 307 -5.91 -8.47 -11.49
C ASN A 307 -5.78 -9.31 -12.77
N GLN A 308 -6.09 -8.74 -13.94
CA GLN A 308 -5.89 -9.43 -15.22
C GLN A 308 -4.40 -9.67 -15.51
N ILE A 309 -3.53 -8.70 -15.19
CA ILE A 309 -2.07 -8.87 -15.29
C ILE A 309 -1.60 -9.95 -14.31
N ILE A 310 -2.09 -9.92 -13.07
CA ILE A 310 -1.72 -10.85 -11.99
C ILE A 310 -2.24 -12.29 -12.23
N GLN A 311 -3.45 -12.47 -12.76
CA GLN A 311 -4.04 -13.79 -13.05
C GLN A 311 -3.38 -14.49 -14.24
N SER A 312 -2.81 -13.73 -15.17
CA SER A 312 -2.00 -14.30 -16.26
C SER A 312 -0.67 -14.89 -15.79
N GLN A 313 -0.29 -14.66 -14.52
CA GLN A 313 0.94 -15.17 -13.92
C GLN A 313 0.62 -16.19 -12.81
N GLN A 314 0.79 -17.47 -13.15
CA GLN A 314 0.63 -18.61 -12.25
C GLN A 314 1.89 -18.85 -11.39
N ASP A 315 2.64 -17.80 -11.05
CA ASP A 315 3.96 -17.94 -10.44
C ASP A 315 3.92 -17.78 -8.92
N ASN A 316 4.49 -18.77 -8.21
CA ASN A 316 4.67 -18.85 -6.75
C ASN A 316 5.69 -17.83 -6.19
N ALA A 317 6.12 -16.85 -6.99
CA ALA A 317 7.11 -15.87 -6.59
C ALA A 317 6.61 -15.02 -5.41
N LEU A 318 7.48 -14.79 -4.43
CA LEU A 318 7.13 -14.05 -3.20
C LEU A 318 6.57 -12.66 -3.51
N PHE A 319 7.16 -11.96 -4.47
CA PHE A 319 6.71 -10.65 -4.91
C PHE A 319 5.25 -10.68 -5.40
N THR A 320 4.92 -11.64 -6.28
CA THR A 320 3.58 -11.82 -6.83
C THR A 320 2.55 -12.16 -5.75
N LEU A 321 2.91 -13.00 -4.78
CA LEU A 321 2.03 -13.34 -3.66
C LEU A 321 1.73 -12.14 -2.78
N ILE A 322 2.73 -11.32 -2.46
CA ILE A 322 2.55 -10.12 -1.65
C ILE A 322 1.76 -9.05 -2.40
N GLN A 323 1.99 -8.90 -3.70
CA GLN A 323 1.19 -8.04 -4.56
C GLN A 323 -0.29 -8.48 -4.59
N LYS A 324 -0.57 -9.79 -4.75
CA LYS A 324 -1.92 -10.37 -4.63
C LYS A 324 -2.54 -10.06 -3.26
N GLY A 325 -1.74 -10.15 -2.20
CA GLY A 325 -2.15 -9.81 -0.83
C GLY A 325 -2.59 -8.35 -0.72
N TYR A 326 -1.75 -7.42 -1.18
CA TYR A 326 -2.09 -5.99 -1.24
C TYR A 326 -3.38 -5.74 -2.02
N GLN A 327 -3.50 -6.33 -3.21
CA GLN A 327 -4.67 -6.15 -4.05
C GLN A 327 -5.98 -6.60 -3.36
N ARG A 328 -5.97 -7.75 -2.68
CA ARG A 328 -7.12 -8.21 -1.89
C ARG A 328 -7.47 -7.25 -0.75
N THR A 329 -6.48 -6.63 -0.11
CA THR A 329 -6.76 -5.64 0.95
C THR A 329 -7.37 -4.36 0.39
N VAL A 330 -6.99 -3.94 -0.82
CA VAL A 330 -7.61 -2.81 -1.50
C VAL A 330 -9.07 -3.12 -1.85
N GLU A 331 -9.36 -4.30 -2.41
CA GLU A 331 -10.73 -4.74 -2.69
C GLU A 331 -11.59 -4.79 -1.43
N SER A 332 -11.04 -5.31 -0.32
CA SER A 332 -11.73 -5.34 0.97
C SER A 332 -12.02 -3.94 1.49
N TYR A 333 -11.11 -2.98 1.30
CA TYR A 333 -11.31 -1.59 1.68
C TYR A 333 -12.44 -0.95 0.87
N GLN A 334 -12.45 -1.12 -0.46
CA GLN A 334 -13.50 -0.58 -1.32
C GLN A 334 -14.87 -1.18 -1.00
N SER A 335 -14.94 -2.49 -0.74
CA SER A 335 -16.18 -3.15 -0.33
C SER A 335 -16.70 -2.60 1.00
N ALA A 336 -15.82 -2.42 1.99
CA ALA A 336 -16.19 -1.82 3.27
C ALA A 336 -16.66 -0.35 3.11
N LEU A 337 -16.01 0.41 2.24
CA LEU A 337 -16.40 1.79 1.92
C LEU A 337 -17.78 1.85 1.28
N ALA A 338 -18.05 1.02 0.27
CA ALA A 338 -19.35 0.94 -0.39
C ALA A 338 -20.46 0.56 0.60
N ALA A 339 -20.20 -0.42 1.47
CA ALA A 339 -21.15 -0.83 2.50
C ALA A 339 -21.41 0.29 3.53
N GLY A 340 -20.37 1.01 3.95
CA GLY A 340 -20.49 2.18 4.83
C GLY A 340 -21.32 3.30 4.20
N ASN A 341 -21.08 3.62 2.93
CA ASN A 341 -21.85 4.63 2.19
C ASN A 341 -23.34 4.24 2.06
N MET A 342 -23.62 2.96 1.80
CA MET A 342 -25.00 2.48 1.76
C MET A 342 -25.69 2.54 3.13
N ALA A 343 -24.98 2.23 4.21
CA ALA A 343 -25.51 2.34 5.57
C ALA A 343 -25.81 3.79 5.95
N ASN A 344 -24.94 4.74 5.58
CA ASN A 344 -25.18 6.18 5.75
C ASN A 344 -26.44 6.61 4.99
N MET A 345 -26.57 6.23 3.71
CA MET A 345 -27.75 6.58 2.90
C MET A 345 -29.07 6.05 3.50
N GLN A 346 -29.06 4.81 4.01
CA GLN A 346 -30.21 4.23 4.69
C GLN A 346 -30.54 5.00 5.97
N LEU A 347 -29.53 5.35 6.76
CA LEU A 347 -29.71 6.13 7.99
C LEU A 347 -30.27 7.52 7.70
N ASP A 348 -29.73 8.23 6.72
CA ASP A 348 -30.19 9.56 6.32
C ASP A 348 -31.67 9.53 5.89
N THR A 349 -32.04 8.51 5.09
CA THR A 349 -33.43 8.31 4.64
C THR A 349 -34.36 8.05 5.83
N ALA A 350 -33.96 7.16 6.75
CA ALA A 350 -34.76 6.84 7.93
C ALA A 350 -34.90 8.02 8.91
N GLN A 351 -33.84 8.84 9.05
CA GLN A 351 -33.88 10.06 9.85
C GLN A 351 -34.83 11.10 9.26
N ALA A 352 -34.84 11.27 7.93
CA ALA A 352 -35.78 12.15 7.24
C ALA A 352 -37.24 11.67 7.41
N GLU A 353 -37.49 10.36 7.29
CA GLU A 353 -38.82 9.78 7.54
C GLU A 353 -39.26 9.98 8.99
N LEU A 354 -38.36 9.75 9.96
CA LEU A 354 -38.64 9.97 11.38
C LEU A 354 -38.98 11.43 11.67
N ALA A 355 -38.23 12.37 11.09
CA ALA A 355 -38.51 13.80 11.21
C ALA A 355 -39.91 14.14 10.66
N SER A 356 -40.25 13.64 9.47
CA SER A 356 -41.58 13.83 8.87
C SER A 356 -42.71 13.27 9.73
N ALA A 357 -42.55 12.04 10.25
CA ALA A 357 -43.54 11.40 11.11
C ALA A 357 -43.71 12.14 12.44
N THR A 358 -42.61 12.65 13.00
CA THR A 358 -42.62 13.45 14.25
C THR A 358 -43.38 14.76 14.05
N VAL A 359 -43.17 15.44 12.91
CA VAL A 359 -43.93 16.65 12.55
C VAL A 359 -45.42 16.36 12.43
N GLN A 360 -45.79 15.25 11.76
CA GLN A 360 -47.19 14.84 11.63
C GLN A 360 -47.84 14.55 13.00
N LEU A 361 -47.13 13.84 13.88
CA LEU A 361 -47.58 13.57 15.25
C LEU A 361 -47.82 14.88 16.02
N ASN A 362 -46.88 15.83 15.96
CA ASN A 362 -47.01 17.12 16.63
C ASN A 362 -48.21 17.92 16.10
N SER A 363 -48.41 17.93 14.77
CA SER A 363 -49.56 18.57 14.13
C SER A 363 -50.90 17.96 14.57
N LEU A 364 -51.02 16.63 14.56
CA LEU A 364 -52.22 15.92 15.02
C LEU A 364 -52.48 16.15 16.50
N THR A 365 -51.43 16.19 17.32
CA THR A 365 -51.52 16.45 18.76
C THR A 365 -52.01 17.88 19.03
N ALA A 366 -51.51 18.87 18.28
CA ALA A 366 -51.97 20.25 18.35
C ALA A 366 -53.44 20.37 17.89
N GLY A 367 -53.82 19.68 16.80
CA GLY A 367 -55.19 19.62 16.29
C GLY A 367 -56.16 18.98 17.29
N LEU A 368 -55.76 17.89 17.96
CA LEU A 368 -56.53 17.27 19.04
C LEU A 368 -56.70 18.23 20.23
N GLY A 369 -55.65 18.97 20.60
CA GLY A 369 -55.72 19.99 21.64
C GLY A 369 -56.71 21.11 21.31
N ALA A 370 -56.67 21.62 20.07
CA ALA A 370 -57.59 22.63 19.57
C ALA A 370 -59.03 22.12 19.53
N ALA A 371 -59.26 20.88 19.06
CA ALA A 371 -60.58 20.26 19.03
C ALA A 371 -61.19 20.08 20.43
N LYS A 372 -60.38 19.64 21.40
CA LYS A 372 -60.80 19.55 22.82
C LYS A 372 -61.15 20.93 23.37
N ALA A 373 -60.32 21.94 23.15
CA ALA A 373 -60.59 23.30 23.60
C ALA A 373 -61.89 23.87 23.00
N ALA A 374 -62.12 23.65 21.70
CA ALA A 374 -63.34 24.06 21.00
C ALA A 374 -64.60 23.27 21.42
N ALA A 375 -64.44 22.06 21.97
CA ALA A 375 -65.51 21.31 22.59
C ALA A 375 -65.88 21.86 23.99
N TYR A 376 -64.90 22.32 24.77
CA TYR A 376 -65.14 22.95 26.08
C TYR A 376 -65.70 24.38 26.00
N ALA A 377 -65.43 25.10 24.91
CA ALA A 377 -65.89 26.47 24.71
C ALA A 377 -67.32 26.59 24.11
N ALA A 378 -67.97 25.48 23.76
CA ALA A 378 -69.30 25.42 23.11
C ALA A 378 -70.34 24.78 24.02
#